data_AF-A0A536UFB6-F1
#
_entry.id   AF-A0A536UFB6-F1
#
_cell.length_a   1.000
_cell.length_b   1.000
_cell.length_c   1.000
_cell.angle_alpha   90.00
_cell.angle_beta   90.00
_cell.angle_gamma   90.00
#
_symmetry.space_group_name_H-M   'P 1'
#
loop_
_entity.id
_entity.type
_entity.pdbx_description
1 polymer ?
#
loop_
_entity_poly.entity_id
_entity_poly.type
_entity_poly.pdbx_seq_one_letter_code
_entity_poly.pdbx_strand_id
1 'polypeptide(L)' 'MPVAHNAGYLWPKGRLGKRPGTITVSIGPPISVEGHDMQRLINEVEAWIEDEVARLGNPLDPRVTPRA' A
#
# COMPACT_ATOMS: atom_id res chain seq x y z
N MET A 1 6.10 12.05 -0.95
CA MET A 1 4.72 11.54 -1.11
C MET A 1 4.78 10.03 -1.00
N PRO A 2 4.16 9.40 0.01
CA PRO A 2 4.13 7.94 0.14
C PRO A 2 2.97 7.35 -0.67
N VAL A 3 3.13 6.10 -1.14
CA VAL A 3 2.14 5.39 -1.96
C VAL A 3 2.05 3.94 -1.47
N ALA A 4 0.83 3.46 -1.25
CA ALA A 4 0.53 2.09 -0.82
C ALA A 4 -0.41 1.40 -1.82
N HIS A 5 -0.28 0.08 -1.98
CA HIS A 5 -1.18 -0.72 -2.81
C HIS A 5 -1.37 -2.14 -2.28
N ASN A 6 -2.51 -2.76 -2.57
CA ASN A 6 -2.82 -4.15 -2.17
C ASN A 6 -2.57 -5.19 -3.28
N ALA A 7 -1.80 -4.85 -4.32
CA ALA A 7 -1.55 -5.74 -5.47
C ALA A 7 -0.95 -7.11 -5.11
N GLY A 8 -0.19 -7.19 -4.01
CA GLY A 8 0.49 -8.43 -3.58
C GLY A 8 -0.47 -9.61 -3.32
N TYR A 9 -1.74 -9.35 -2.99
CA TYR A 9 -2.76 -10.39 -2.83
C TYR A 9 -3.16 -11.05 -4.16
N LEU A 10 -3.10 -10.30 -5.27
CA LEU A 10 -3.44 -10.78 -6.60
C LEU A 10 -2.20 -11.26 -7.36
N TRP A 11 -1.09 -10.52 -7.23
CA TRP A 11 0.15 -10.71 -7.97
C TRP A 11 1.34 -10.87 -6.99
N PRO A 12 1.42 -12.00 -6.27
CA PRO A 12 2.49 -12.23 -5.29
C PRO A 12 3.86 -12.33 -5.97
N LYS A 13 4.89 -11.77 -5.31
CA LYS A 13 6.28 -11.80 -5.78
C LYS A 13 6.76 -13.24 -5.99
N GLY A 14 7.44 -13.48 -7.11
CA GLY A 14 8.10 -14.76 -7.39
C GLY A 14 7.16 -15.92 -7.77
N ARG A 15 5.89 -15.65 -8.08
CA ARG A 15 4.95 -16.67 -8.59
C ARG A 15 4.50 -16.34 -10.01
N LEU A 16 4.51 -17.36 -10.88
CA LEU A 16 3.85 -17.31 -12.18
C LEU A 16 2.37 -17.64 -11.97
N GLY A 17 1.52 -16.61 -11.98
CA GLY A 17 0.08 -16.74 -11.72
C GLY A 17 -0.55 -15.44 -11.22
N LYS A 18 -0.65 -14.44 -12.11
CA LYS A 18 -1.39 -13.20 -11.82
C LYS A 18 -2.88 -13.52 -11.81
N ARG A 19 -3.56 -13.22 -10.70
CA ARG A 19 -5.01 -13.35 -10.61
C ARG A 19 -5.69 -12.04 -11.04
N PRO A 20 -6.82 -12.09 -11.77
CA PRO A 20 -7.62 -10.91 -12.05
C PRO A 20 -8.32 -10.42 -10.77
N GLY A 21 -8.55 -9.12 -10.68
CA GLY A 21 -9.19 -8.45 -9.55
C GLY A 21 -8.88 -6.94 -9.57
N THR A 22 -9.44 -6.22 -8.61
CA THR A 22 -9.20 -4.77 -8.46
C THR A 22 -8.00 -4.53 -7.54
N ILE A 23 -7.04 -3.74 -8.01
CA ILE A 23 -5.95 -3.22 -7.20
C ILE A 23 -6.34 -1.82 -6.73
N THR A 24 -6.25 -1.57 -5.44
CA THR A 24 -6.45 -0.24 -4.88
C THR A 24 -5.09 0.38 -4.60
N VAL A 25 -4.92 1.62 -5.05
CA VAL A 25 -3.75 2.46 -4.77
C VAL A 25 -4.19 3.61 -3.90
N SER A 26 -3.45 3.85 -2.81
CA SER A 26 -3.64 5.00 -1.94
C SER A 26 -2.41 5.90 -2.00
N ILE A 27 -2.64 7.20 -2.09
CA ILE A 27 -1.60 8.23 -2.16
C ILE A 27 -1.73 9.09 -0.91
N GLY A 28 -0.72 9.04 -0.05
CA GLY A 28 -0.70 9.79 1.20
C GLY A 28 -0.30 11.25 1.00
N PRO A 29 -0.36 12.07 2.06
CA PRO A 29 0.11 13.46 2.01
C PRO A 29 1.63 13.54 1.80
N PRO A 30 2.17 14.68 1.31
CA PRO A 30 3.62 14.89 1.26
C PRO A 30 4.24 14.83 2.66
N ILE A 31 5.34 14.09 2.79
CA ILE A 31 6.18 14.11 3.99
C ILE A 31 7.31 15.10 3.72
N SER A 32 7.54 16.05 4.64
CA SER A 32 8.59 17.05 4.49
C SER A 32 9.97 16.43 4.69
N VAL A 33 10.95 16.88 3.92
CA VAL A 33 12.35 16.47 4.02
C VAL A 33 13.20 17.46 4.81
N GLU A 34 12.64 18.61 5.18
CA GLU A 34 13.37 19.74 5.75
C GLU A 34 13.76 19.46 7.21
N GLY A 35 15.05 19.54 7.52
CA GLY A 35 15.56 19.34 8.88
C GLY A 35 15.43 17.91 9.41
N HIS A 36 15.16 16.93 8.55
CA HIS A 36 14.98 15.53 8.93
C HIS A 36 16.25 14.70 8.70
N ASP A 37 16.48 13.76 9.61
CA ASP A 37 17.42 12.65 9.39
C ASP A 37 16.81 11.66 8.37
N MET A 38 17.66 11.11 7.50
CA MET A 38 17.24 10.23 6.41
C MET A 38 16.62 8.94 6.93
N GLN A 39 17.14 8.37 8.02
CA GLN A 39 16.57 7.14 8.60
C GLN A 39 15.18 7.41 9.16
N ARG A 40 15.00 8.54 9.85
CA ARG A 40 13.68 8.96 10.35
C ARG A 40 12.66 9.10 9.22
N LEU A 41 13.04 9.72 8.10
CA LEU A 41 12.17 9.90 6.94
C LEU A 41 11.74 8.55 6.34
N ILE A 42 12.67 7.61 6.20
CA ILE A 42 12.38 6.26 5.69
C ILE A 42 11.40 5.56 6.63
N ASN A 43 11.64 5.59 7.95
CA ASN A 43 10.78 4.94 8.93
C ASN A 43 9.36 5.54 8.93
N GLU A 44 9.21 6.86 8.74
CA GLU A 44 7.89 7.51 8.64
C GLU A 44 7.15 7.08 7.38
N VAL A 45 7.85 6.99 6.25
CA VAL A 45 7.28 6.50 4.99
C VAL A 45 6.87 5.03 5.12
N GLU A 46 7.73 4.19 5.68
CA GLU A 46 7.46 2.75 5.88
C GLU A 46 6.26 2.53 6.79
N ALA A 47 6.22 3.19 7.96
CA ALA A 47 5.09 3.09 8.88
C ALA A 47 3.77 3.48 8.21
N TRP A 48 3.74 4.57 7.46
CA TRP A 48 2.54 4.98 6.73
C TRP A 48 2.12 3.94 5.68
N ILE A 49 3.06 3.38 4.92
CA ILE A 49 2.77 2.37 3.90
C ILE A 49 2.21 1.10 4.54
N GLU A 50 2.81 0.63 5.63
CA GLU A 50 2.38 -0.59 6.33
C GLU A 50 0.97 -0.44 6.92
N ASP A 51 0.71 0.67 7.59
CA ASP A 51 -0.62 1.00 8.13
C ASP A 51 -1.67 1.10 7.01
N GLU A 52 -1.31 1.74 5.90
CA GLU A 52 -2.23 1.94 4.79
C GLU A 52 -2.50 0.63 4.04
N VAL A 53 -1.50 -0.24 3.85
CA VAL A 53 -1.70 -1.59 3.30
C VAL A 53 -2.59 -2.42 4.22
N ALA A 54 -2.40 -2.34 5.53
CA ALA A 54 -3.26 -3.02 6.51
C ALA A 54 -4.72 -2.53 6.41
N ARG A 55 -4.93 -1.21 6.27
CA ARG A 55 -6.25 -0.60 6.06
C ARG A 55 -6.89 -1.02 4.73
N LEU A 56 -6.10 -1.09 3.65
CA LEU A 56 -6.56 -1.50 2.32
C LEU A 56 -6.97 -2.98 2.25
N GLY A 57 -6.34 -3.84 3.05
CA GLY A 57 -6.72 -5.24 3.20
C GLY A 57 -6.66 -6.09 1.91
N ASN A 58 -7.26 -7.27 1.98
CA ASN A 58 -7.32 -8.21 0.87
C ASN A 58 -8.44 -7.80 -0.12
N PRO A 59 -8.12 -7.47 -1.39
CA PRO A 59 -9.13 -7.06 -2.39
C PRO A 59 -10.11 -8.17 -2.78
N LEU A 60 -9.85 -9.43 -2.36
CA LEU A 60 -10.75 -10.56 -2.55
C LEU A 60 -11.75 -10.72 -1.39
N ASP A 61 -11.59 -9.97 -0.29
CA ASP A 61 -12.57 -9.94 0.79
C ASP A 61 -13.78 -9.07 0.37
N PRO A 62 -14.99 -9.66 0.27
CA PRO A 62 -16.19 -8.92 -0.14
C PRO A 62 -16.57 -7.74 0.78
N ARG A 63 -16.01 -7.68 1.99
CA ARG A 63 -16.25 -6.60 2.96
C ARG A 63 -15.35 -5.38 2.75
N VAL A 64 -14.25 -5.55 2.01
CA VAL A 64 -13.20 -4.55 1.82
C VAL A 64 -13.37 -3.83 0.47
N THR A 65 -13.87 -4.54 -0.54
CA THR A 65 -14.07 -4.00 -1.89
C THR A 65 -15.54 -3.60 -2.06
N PRO A 66 -15.87 -2.30 -2.20
CA PRO A 66 -17.21 -1.90 -2.61
C PRO A 66 -17.48 -2.50 -3.99
N ARG A 67 -18.63 -3.17 -4.16
CA ARG A 67 -19.11 -3.50 -5.51
C ARG A 67 -19.36 -2.17 -6.23
N ALA A 68 -18.63 -1.93 -7.30
CA ALA A 68 -18.97 -0.91 -8.28
C ALA A 68 -20.28 -1.26 -8.99
#